data_AF-A0A9P0KAG3-F1
#
_entry.id   AF-A0A9P0KAG3-F1
#
_cell.length_a   1.000
_cell.length_b   1.000
_cell.length_c   1.000
_cell.angle_alpha   90.00
_cell.angle_beta   90.00
_cell.angle_gamma   90.00
#
_symmetry.space_group_name_H-M   'P 1'
#
loop_
_entity.id
_entity.type
_entity.pdbx_description
1 polymer ?
#
loop_
_entity_poly.entity_id
_entity_poly.type
_entity_poly.pdbx_seq_one_letter_code
_entity_poly.pdbx_strand_id
1 'polypeptide(L)'
;MSTKKRKFTEDYVKFGFTCIEKDELQLPQCVICMKVLSNYSMKPNRLERHLKHHHSTLVLKTKELFSSKAESLKRMRLDKSRSYHTDVSHHLKASFEIGFMKQKQKKPHTIGEELIKLCVQKVSQIILGENAEQKM
;
A
#
# COMPACT_ATOMS: atom_id res chain seq x y z
N MET A 1 19.82 5.45 -28.69
CA MET A 1 20.35 4.14 -28.25
C MET A 1 19.28 3.43 -27.44
N SER A 2 18.74 2.31 -27.93
CA SER A 2 17.71 1.55 -27.19
C SER A 2 18.38 0.83 -26.01
N THR A 3 18.22 1.36 -24.80
CA THR A 3 18.77 0.72 -23.60
C THR A 3 17.90 -0.48 -23.26
N LYS A 4 18.45 -1.68 -23.46
CA LYS A 4 17.82 -2.95 -23.05
C LYS A 4 17.39 -2.86 -21.57
N LYS A 5 16.08 -2.91 -21.33
CA LYS A 5 15.49 -2.90 -19.98
C LYS A 5 15.90 -4.17 -19.23
N ARG A 6 16.42 -4.04 -18.01
CA ARG A 6 16.78 -5.21 -17.18
C ARG A 6 15.54 -5.76 -16.48
N LYS A 7 15.40 -7.08 -16.46
CA LYS A 7 14.42 -7.76 -15.62
C LYS A 7 14.99 -8.00 -14.23
N PHE A 8 14.13 -7.99 -13.22
CA PHE A 8 14.50 -8.28 -11.85
C PHE A 8 14.50 -9.79 -11.62
N THR A 9 15.45 -10.27 -10.83
CA THR A 9 15.54 -11.65 -10.35
C THR A 9 15.62 -11.66 -8.82
N GLU A 10 15.19 -12.72 -8.16
CA GLU A 10 15.20 -12.76 -6.69
C GLU A 10 16.61 -12.69 -6.09
N ASP A 11 17.63 -13.04 -6.87
CA ASP A 11 19.04 -12.91 -6.46
C ASP A 11 19.44 -11.50 -6.07
N TYR A 12 18.73 -10.46 -6.56
CA TYR A 12 19.02 -9.07 -6.19
C TYR A 12 18.75 -8.76 -4.72
N VAL A 13 18.04 -9.63 -3.99
CA VAL A 13 17.88 -9.55 -2.53
C VAL A 13 19.22 -9.57 -1.82
N LYS A 14 20.26 -10.23 -2.37
CA LYS A 14 21.62 -10.22 -1.80
C LYS A 14 22.25 -8.82 -1.75
N PHE A 15 21.77 -7.90 -2.58
CA PHE A 15 22.18 -6.50 -2.59
C PHE A 15 21.27 -5.61 -1.73
N GLY A 16 20.27 -6.17 -1.04
CA GLY A 16 19.30 -5.42 -0.25
C GLY A 16 18.19 -4.77 -1.07
N PHE A 17 17.81 -5.37 -2.21
CA PHE A 17 16.77 -4.83 -3.09
C PHE A 17 15.63 -5.80 -3.35
N THR A 18 14.43 -5.25 -3.54
CA THR A 18 13.22 -5.89 -4.06
C THR A 18 12.76 -5.16 -5.32
N CYS A 19 11.74 -5.66 -6.01
CA CYS A 19 11.20 -5.04 -7.22
C CYS A 19 9.87 -4.35 -6.95
N ILE A 20 9.60 -3.23 -7.63
CA ILE A 20 8.25 -2.72 -7.86
C ILE A 20 7.96 -2.63 -9.35
N GLU A 21 6.71 -2.86 -9.74
CA GLU A 21 6.26 -2.65 -11.11
C GLU A 21 5.59 -1.29 -11.23
N LYS A 22 6.10 -0.45 -12.13
CA LYS A 22 5.54 0.86 -12.46
C LYS A 22 5.57 1.02 -13.98
N ASP A 23 4.43 1.30 -14.59
CA ASP A 23 4.30 1.52 -16.04
C ASP A 23 4.94 0.36 -16.85
N GLU A 24 4.60 -0.88 -16.47
CA GLU A 24 5.15 -2.14 -17.05
C GLU A 24 6.68 -2.30 -16.92
N LEU A 25 7.32 -1.44 -16.11
CA LEU A 25 8.76 -1.46 -15.86
C LEU A 25 9.05 -1.93 -14.44
N GLN A 26 9.96 -2.89 -14.34
CA GLN A 26 10.52 -3.36 -13.08
C GLN A 26 11.59 -2.39 -12.58
N LEU A 27 11.36 -1.82 -11.40
CA LEU A 27 12.26 -0.87 -10.75
C LEU A 27 12.77 -1.45 -9.43
N PRO A 28 14.08 -1.38 -9.16
CA PRO A 28 14.64 -1.85 -7.90
C PRO A 28 14.29 -0.87 -6.77
N GLN A 29 13.82 -1.39 -5.65
CA GLN A 29 13.53 -0.68 -4.42
C GLN A 29 14.42 -1.20 -3.30
N CYS A 30 15.10 -0.32 -2.58
CA CYS A 30 15.92 -0.69 -1.43
C CYS A 30 15.02 -1.18 -0.28
N VAL A 31 15.35 -2.31 0.34
CA VAL A 31 14.54 -2.87 1.44
C VAL A 31 14.75 -2.12 2.77
N ILE A 32 15.82 -1.34 2.88
CA ILE A 32 16.18 -0.63 4.12
C ILE A 32 15.53 0.76 4.13
N CYS A 33 15.85 1.60 3.14
CA CYS A 33 15.34 2.98 3.06
C CYS A 33 14.11 3.16 2.15
N MET A 34 13.61 2.08 1.54
CA MET A 34 12.44 2.09 0.66
C MET A 34 12.58 2.94 -0.62
N LYS A 35 13.78 3.50 -0.88
CA LYS A 35 14.08 4.30 -2.08
C LYS A 35 13.97 3.44 -3.33
N VAL A 36 13.18 3.92 -4.29
CA VAL A 36 13.06 3.34 -5.63
C VAL A 36 14.13 3.96 -6.52
N LEU A 37 14.89 3.13 -7.24
CA LEU A 37 15.87 3.58 -8.22
C LEU A 37 15.38 3.30 -9.64
N SER A 38 15.99 3.94 -10.62
CA SER A 38 15.74 3.66 -12.04
C SER A 38 16.12 2.22 -12.41
N ASN A 39 15.51 1.66 -13.46
CA ASN A 39 15.90 0.37 -14.03
C ASN A 39 17.39 0.33 -14.42
N TYR A 40 17.95 1.46 -14.85
CA TYR A 40 19.38 1.56 -15.18
C TYR A 40 20.29 1.33 -13.96
N SER A 41 19.78 1.61 -12.75
CA SER A 41 20.47 1.33 -11.48
C SER A 41 20.42 -0.13 -11.06
N MET A 42 19.72 -1.02 -11.77
CA MET A 42 19.71 -2.47 -11.48
C MET A 42 21.05 -3.17 -11.74
N LYS A 43 22.08 -2.47 -12.23
CA LYS A 43 23.43 -3.04 -12.33
C LYS A 43 23.94 -3.39 -10.91
N PRO A 44 24.47 -4.59 -10.66
CA PRO A 44 24.98 -5.00 -9.34
C PRO A 44 25.88 -3.96 -8.67
N ASN A 45 26.90 -3.47 -9.37
CA ASN A 45 27.82 -2.44 -8.86
C ASN A 45 27.09 -1.16 -8.38
N ARG A 46 25.99 -0.77 -9.02
CA ARG A 46 25.21 0.42 -8.61
C ARG A 46 24.37 0.16 -7.36
N LEU A 47 23.83 -1.04 -7.21
CA LEU A 47 23.09 -1.46 -6.01
C LEU A 47 24.03 -1.60 -4.82
N GLU A 48 25.19 -2.22 -5.02
CA GLU A 48 26.26 -2.29 -4.02
C GLU A 48 26.73 -0.89 -3.59
N ARG A 49 26.94 0.01 -4.55
CA ARG A 49 27.31 1.40 -4.27
C ARG A 49 26.25 2.11 -3.45
N HIS A 50 24.97 1.91 -3.75
CA HIS A 50 23.87 2.46 -2.94
C HIS A 50 23.96 1.94 -1.49
N LEU A 51 24.15 0.63 -1.31
CA LEU A 51 24.29 0.03 0.02
C LEU A 51 25.51 0.60 0.76
N LYS A 52 26.67 0.72 0.10
CA LYS A 52 27.90 1.26 0.72
C LYS A 52 27.75 2.72 1.17
N HIS A 53 27.15 3.60 0.35
CA HIS A 53 27.04 5.03 0.69
C HIS A 53 25.90 5.35 1.65
N HIS A 54 24.76 4.67 1.53
CA HIS A 54 23.58 4.99 2.34
C HIS A 54 23.44 4.09 3.57
N HIS A 55 24.09 2.92 3.55
CA HIS A 55 23.92 1.87 4.54
C HIS A 55 25.26 1.16 4.86
N SER A 56 26.32 1.95 5.09
CA SER A 56 27.68 1.44 5.31
C SER A 56 27.78 0.38 6.42
N THR A 57 26.95 0.50 7.47
CA THR A 57 26.88 -0.45 8.60
C THR A 57 26.25 -1.79 8.25
N LEU A 58 25.56 -1.89 7.10
CA LEU A 58 24.82 -3.07 6.67
C LEU A 58 25.51 -3.81 5.52
N VAL A 59 26.69 -3.35 5.09
CA VAL A 59 27.46 -3.97 3.99
C VAL A 59 27.96 -5.37 4.36
N LEU A 60 28.14 -5.65 5.66
CA LEU A 60 28.59 -6.95 6.19
C LEU A 60 27.45 -7.86 6.67
N LYS A 61 26.19 -7.43 6.53
CA LYS A 61 25.04 -8.20 7.01
C LYS A 61 24.61 -9.29 6.03
N THR A 62 24.07 -10.38 6.57
CA THR A 62 23.70 -11.59 5.83
C THR A 62 22.47 -11.38 4.95
N LYS A 63 22.41 -12.15 3.85
CA LYS A 63 21.27 -12.23 2.91
C LYS A 63 19.93 -12.41 3.63
N GLU A 64 19.92 -13.14 4.75
CA GLU A 64 18.72 -13.41 5.57
C GLU A 64 18.02 -12.15 6.07
N LEU A 65 18.79 -11.14 6.50
CA LEU A 65 18.21 -9.88 6.97
C LEU A 65 17.52 -9.13 5.84
N PHE A 66 18.11 -9.12 4.64
CA PHE A 66 17.49 -8.51 3.48
C PHE A 66 16.27 -9.30 3.00
N SER A 67 16.31 -10.63 3.03
CA SER A 67 15.14 -11.48 2.72
C SER A 67 13.98 -11.20 3.68
N SER A 68 14.22 -11.21 4.99
CA SER A 68 13.17 -10.93 5.99
C SER A 68 12.55 -9.53 5.79
N LYS A 69 13.39 -8.52 5.53
CA LYS A 69 12.93 -7.16 5.25
C LYS A 69 12.17 -7.06 3.93
N ALA A 70 12.60 -7.78 2.90
CA ALA A 70 11.90 -7.85 1.61
C ALA A 70 10.50 -8.44 1.76
N GLU A 71 10.36 -9.53 2.52
CA GLU A 71 9.06 -10.15 2.80
C GLU A 71 8.15 -9.23 3.62
N SER A 72 8.69 -8.56 4.65
CA SER A 72 7.94 -7.54 5.38
C SER A 72 7.44 -6.42 4.47
N LEU A 73 8.28 -5.97 3.52
CA LEU A 73 7.89 -4.96 2.54
C LEU A 73 6.83 -5.45 1.56
N LYS A 74 6.92 -6.71 1.10
CA LYS A 74 5.88 -7.32 0.25
C LYS A 74 4.54 -7.37 0.97
N ARG A 75 4.52 -7.73 2.26
CA ARG A 75 3.29 -7.74 3.08
C ARG A 75 2.71 -6.34 3.31
N MET A 76 3.55 -5.31 3.43
CA MET A 76 3.09 -3.92 3.56
C MET A 76 2.56 -3.33 2.26
N ARG A 77 2.87 -3.93 1.11
CA ARG A 77 2.29 -3.48 -0.15
C ARG A 77 0.83 -3.89 -0.14
N LEU A 78 -0.04 -2.89 0.01
CA LEU A 78 -1.41 -2.96 -0.45
C LEU A 78 -1.31 -3.36 -1.93
N ASP A 79 -1.73 -4.58 -2.22
CA ASP A 79 -1.70 -5.15 -3.53
C ASP A 79 -2.35 -4.19 -4.53
N LYS A 80 -1.70 -3.97 -5.68
CA LYS A 80 -2.26 -3.16 -6.78
C LYS A 80 -3.59 -3.71 -7.31
N SER A 81 -4.09 -4.84 -6.79
CA SER A 81 -5.20 -5.59 -7.35
C SER A 81 -6.52 -5.46 -6.58
N ARG A 82 -6.61 -4.93 -5.35
CA ARG A 82 -7.85 -5.17 -4.60
C ARG A 82 -8.40 -4.18 -3.57
N SER A 83 -8.05 -2.90 -3.54
CA SER A 83 -8.83 -2.02 -2.63
C SER A 83 -9.18 -0.63 -3.13
N TYR A 84 -8.31 0.10 -3.82
CA TYR A 84 -8.59 1.53 -4.01
C TYR A 84 -9.82 1.85 -4.87
N HIS A 85 -10.12 1.07 -5.91
CA HIS A 85 -11.28 1.33 -6.76
C HIS A 85 -12.61 0.89 -6.13
N THR A 86 -12.60 -0.17 -5.31
CA THR A 86 -13.76 -0.60 -4.53
C THR A 86 -13.97 0.27 -3.28
N ASP A 87 -12.90 0.76 -2.66
CA ASP A 87 -12.96 1.66 -1.50
C ASP A 87 -13.59 3.00 -1.89
N VAL A 88 -13.14 3.64 -2.98
CA VAL A 88 -13.68 4.96 -3.38
C VAL A 88 -15.19 4.90 -3.66
N SER A 89 -15.69 3.83 -4.29
CA SER A 89 -17.11 3.70 -4.58
C SER A 89 -17.94 3.48 -3.31
N HIS A 90 -17.46 2.68 -2.37
CA HIS A 90 -18.12 2.46 -1.09
C HIS A 90 -18.09 3.71 -0.20
N HIS A 91 -16.98 4.44 -0.15
CA HIS A 91 -16.86 5.71 0.58
C HIS A 91 -17.75 6.81 0.00
N LEU A 92 -17.84 6.89 -1.34
CA LEU A 92 -18.73 7.83 -2.01
C LEU A 92 -20.21 7.49 -1.73
N LYS A 93 -20.58 6.21 -1.84
CA LYS A 93 -21.93 5.72 -1.51
C LYS A 93 -22.30 5.99 -0.06
N ALA A 94 -21.38 5.74 0.88
CA ALA A 94 -21.59 6.03 2.29
C ALA A 94 -21.79 7.53 2.55
N SER A 95 -20.98 8.39 1.93
CA SER A 95 -21.08 9.84 2.08
C SER A 95 -22.41 10.38 1.56
N PHE A 96 -22.85 9.88 0.40
CA PHE A 96 -24.15 10.24 -0.19
C PHE A 96 -25.31 9.81 0.70
N GLU A 97 -25.29 8.58 1.23
CA GLU A 97 -26.36 8.05 2.08
C GLU A 97 -26.50 8.83 3.39
N ILE A 98 -25.38 9.24 4.01
CA ILE A 98 -25.40 10.11 5.19
C ILE A 98 -26.10 11.44 4.88
N GLY A 99 -25.78 12.06 3.74
CA GLY A 99 -26.40 13.32 3.30
C GLY A 99 -27.90 13.17 3.08
N PHE A 100 -28.32 12.07 2.44
CA PHE A 100 -29.71 11.76 2.18
C PHE A 100 -30.52 11.49 3.46
N MET A 101 -29.95 10.74 4.41
CA MET A 101 -30.56 10.47 5.71
C MET A 101 -30.81 11.75 6.50
N LYS A 102 -29.83 12.67 6.52
CA LYS A 102 -29.98 14.00 7.13
C LYS A 102 -31.10 14.82 6.49
N GLN A 103 -31.27 14.73 5.16
CA GLN A 103 -32.31 15.46 4.44
C GLN A 103 -33.72 14.88 4.67
N LYS A 104 -33.85 13.55 4.77
CA LYS A 104 -35.13 12.87 5.05
C LYS A 104 -35.63 13.12 6.46
N GLN A 105 -34.73 13.17 7.44
CA GLN A 105 -35.09 13.49 8.82
C GLN A 105 -35.24 15.00 8.98
N LYS A 106 -36.39 15.56 8.59
CA LYS A 106 -36.79 16.97 8.82
C LYS A 106 -37.03 17.30 10.30
N LYS A 107 -36.30 16.67 11.23
CA LYS A 107 -36.47 16.82 12.69
C LYS A 107 -35.43 17.79 13.24
N PRO A 108 -35.78 18.57 14.29
CA PRO A 108 -34.82 19.43 14.98
C PRO A 108 -33.68 18.58 15.59
N HIS A 109 -32.52 19.21 15.74
CA HIS A 109 -31.21 18.64 16.11
C HIS A 109 -31.17 17.89 17.47
N THR A 110 -32.30 17.79 18.16
CA THR A 110 -32.50 17.21 19.48
C THR A 110 -32.41 15.67 19.51
N ILE A 111 -32.34 15.01 18.34
CA ILE A 111 -32.12 13.55 18.20
C ILE A 111 -30.75 13.28 17.54
N GLY A 112 -29.72 13.98 17.99
CA GLY A 112 -28.38 13.87 17.41
C GLY A 112 -27.75 12.48 17.59
N GLU A 113 -27.89 11.89 18.79
CA GLU A 113 -27.23 10.62 19.13
C GLU A 113 -27.82 9.41 18.38
N GLU A 114 -29.15 9.34 18.26
CA GLU A 114 -29.82 8.26 17.53
C GLU A 114 -29.52 8.33 16.02
N LEU A 115 -29.46 9.55 15.48
CA LEU A 115 -29.07 9.78 14.09
C LEU A 115 -27.62 9.38 13.83
N ILE A 116 -26.71 9.72 14.73
CA ILE A 116 -25.29 9.31 14.62
C ILE A 116 -25.19 7.79 14.67
N LYS A 117 -25.90 7.12 15.59
CA LYS A 117 -25.93 5.65 15.69
C LYS A 117 -26.39 5.00 14.38
N LEU A 118 -27.49 5.47 13.80
CA LEU A 118 -28.01 4.95 12.53
C LEU A 118 -27.04 5.21 11.37
N CYS A 119 -26.41 6.38 11.32
CA CYS A 119 -25.41 6.69 10.30
C CYS A 119 -24.20 5.76 10.41
N VAL A 120 -23.68 5.54 11.62
CA VAL A 120 -22.52 4.67 11.85
C VAL A 120 -22.83 3.22 11.47
N GLN A 121 -24.00 2.70 11.84
CA GLN A 121 -24.45 1.37 11.44
C GLN A 121 -24.59 1.22 9.92
N LYS A 122 -25.10 2.24 9.23
CA LYS A 122 -25.28 2.18 7.78
C LYS A 122 -23.94 2.25 7.04
N VAL A 123 -23.03 3.08 7.53
CA VAL A 123 -21.67 3.23 6.98
C VAL A 123 -20.87 1.94 7.19
N SER A 124 -20.99 1.31 8.36
CA SER A 124 -20.30 0.04 8.62
C SER A 124 -20.82 -1.06 7.69
N GLN A 125 -22.12 -1.17 7.44
CA GLN A 125 -22.68 -2.08 6.44
C GLN A 125 -22.14 -1.81 5.01
N ILE A 126 -22.06 -0.55 4.59
CA ILE A 126 -21.60 -0.17 3.23
C ILE A 126 -20.10 -0.42 3.05
N ILE A 127 -19.28 -0.13 4.06
CA ILE A 127 -17.82 -0.22 3.96
C ILE A 127 -17.33 -1.65 4.26
N LEU A 128 -17.90 -2.33 5.25
CA LEU A 128 -17.43 -3.65 5.72
C LEU A 128 -18.23 -4.83 5.11
N GLY A 129 -19.35 -4.57 4.44
CA GLY A 129 -20.25 -5.59 3.89
C GLY A 129 -21.25 -6.15 4.91
N GLU A 130 -22.24 -6.91 4.43
CA GLU A 130 -23.39 -7.41 5.21
C GLU A 130 -23.04 -8.31 6.41
N ASN A 131 -21.80 -8.80 6.52
CA ASN A 131 -21.32 -9.65 7.62
C ASN A 131 -20.80 -8.86 8.84
N ALA A 132 -20.93 -7.53 8.88
CA ALA A 132 -20.37 -6.70 9.95
C ALA A 132 -21.23 -6.61 11.22
N GLU A 133 -22.43 -7.21 11.26
CA GLU A 133 -23.36 -7.06 12.39
C GLU A 133 -22.94 -7.79 13.68
N GLN A 134 -21.85 -8.58 13.67
CA GLN A 134 -21.49 -9.37 14.86
C GLN A 134 -20.72 -8.63 15.95
N LYS A 135 -20.31 -7.35 15.79
CA LYS A 135 -19.54 -6.62 16.83
C LYS A 135 -19.72 -5.08 16.86
N MET A 136 -20.94 -4.55 16.69
CA MET A 136 -21.23 -3.14 16.98
C MET A 136 -22.34 -2.96 18.01
#